data_AF-A0A7M7P9B8-F1
#
_entry.id   AF-A0A7M7P9B8-F1
#
_cell.length_a   1.000
_cell.length_b   1.000
_cell.length_c   1.000
_cell.angle_alpha   90.00
_cell.angle_beta   90.00
_cell.angle_gamma   90.00
#
_symmetry.space_group_name_H-M   'P 1'
#
loop_
_entity.id
_entity.type
_entity.pdbx_description
1 polymer ?
#
loop_
_entity_poly.entity_id
_entity_poly.type
_entity_poly.pdbx_seq_one_letter_code
_entity_poly.pdbx_strand_id
1 'polypeptide(L)'
;MFKLKFLWQFLGLFSPCFVSVLPTPDVTSICGPETNQTLAQRIQSSQWKASDWLLDQQTEDWGWDFLSTGSAILSLQLANETWKNDLESMEAQLTIKQLNIEVLREISHRHSFKEMSVGKLGYYAMALHASCHNASNFHGHNIMKHLHHRVDDFDTNQTKNYFPYSLALLALCSSGSEVPHSAIATLEEVQGDDGCFPFGVGLFHH
;
A
#
# COMPACT_ATOMS: atom_id res chain seq x y z
N MET A 1 -23.09 27.29 18.60
CA MET A 1 -24.27 26.42 18.49
C MET A 1 -24.64 26.27 17.01
N PHE A 2 -23.95 25.37 16.29
CA PHE A 2 -24.33 24.92 14.94
C PHE A 2 -24.01 23.42 14.84
N LYS A 3 -24.90 22.68 14.18
CA LYS A 3 -25.31 21.31 14.49
C LYS A 3 -24.32 20.22 14.05
N LEU A 4 -23.93 19.36 15.00
CA LEU A 4 -23.54 17.96 14.78
C LEU A 4 -24.81 17.17 14.39
N LYS A 5 -25.03 16.88 13.11
CA LYS A 5 -26.01 15.88 12.67
C LYS A 5 -25.64 15.41 11.27
N PHE A 6 -24.66 14.52 11.16
CA PHE A 6 -24.50 13.58 10.03
C PHE A 6 -23.29 12.69 10.34
N LEU A 7 -23.43 11.65 11.18
CA LEU A 7 -22.36 10.64 11.35
C LEU A 7 -22.77 9.35 12.10
N TRP A 8 -24.07 8.99 12.17
CA TRP A 8 -24.50 7.83 12.98
C TRP A 8 -25.48 6.87 12.28
N GLN A 9 -25.35 6.67 10.97
CA GLN A 9 -26.19 5.71 10.26
C GLN A 9 -25.39 4.86 9.26
N PHE A 10 -24.38 4.13 9.76
CA PHE A 10 -23.91 2.87 9.16
C PHE A 10 -23.27 2.00 10.26
N LEU A 11 -24.09 1.58 11.23
CA LEU A 11 -23.80 0.41 12.05
C LEU A 11 -24.63 -0.74 11.48
N GLY A 12 -24.00 -1.54 10.62
CA GLY A 12 -24.58 -2.73 10.03
C GLY A 12 -23.60 -3.42 9.10
N LEU A 13 -23.05 -4.55 9.57
CA LEU A 13 -22.14 -5.49 8.88
C LEU A 13 -20.66 -5.07 8.83
N PHE A 14 -19.92 -5.55 9.83
CA PHE A 14 -18.46 -5.64 9.81
C PHE A 14 -18.02 -6.54 8.64
N SER A 15 -17.76 -5.92 7.49
CA SER A 15 -16.87 -6.50 6.48
C SER A 15 -15.51 -5.79 6.63
N PRO A 16 -14.41 -6.51 6.91
CA PRO A 16 -13.08 -5.90 7.08
C PRO A 16 -12.52 -5.31 5.77
N CYS A 17 -13.24 -5.43 4.65
CA CYS A 17 -12.96 -4.79 3.37
C CYS A 17 -13.45 -3.32 3.27
N PHE A 18 -13.83 -2.64 4.36
CA PHE A 18 -13.85 -1.18 4.32
C PHE A 18 -12.41 -0.68 4.33
N VAL A 19 -11.75 -0.88 3.19
CA VAL A 19 -10.73 0.03 2.70
C VAL A 19 -11.36 1.41 2.95
N SER A 20 -10.65 2.30 3.63
CA SER A 20 -10.81 3.72 3.32
C SER A 20 -10.37 3.83 1.87
N VAL A 21 -11.28 3.43 0.96
CA VAL A 21 -11.09 3.44 -0.47
C VAL A 21 -10.79 4.90 -0.71
N LEU A 22 -9.52 5.22 -0.96
CA LEU A 22 -9.24 6.35 -1.82
C LEU A 22 -10.13 6.07 -3.02
N PRO A 23 -11.24 6.82 -3.21
CA PRO A 23 -12.12 6.59 -4.34
C PRO A 23 -11.19 6.52 -5.54
N THR A 24 -11.29 5.50 -6.40
CA THR A 24 -10.54 5.56 -7.67
C THR A 24 -10.91 6.91 -8.23
N PRO A 25 -9.95 7.85 -8.31
CA PRO A 25 -10.36 9.19 -8.59
C PRO A 25 -10.90 9.14 -10.01
N ASP A 26 -12.08 9.71 -10.24
CA ASP A 26 -12.48 10.05 -11.60
C ASP A 26 -11.26 10.69 -12.27
N VAL A 27 -10.97 10.36 -13.53
CA VAL A 27 -9.81 10.92 -14.21
C VAL A 27 -9.85 12.46 -14.17
N THR A 28 -11.05 13.05 -14.11
CA THR A 28 -11.27 14.49 -13.88
C THR A 28 -10.83 14.98 -12.49
N SER A 29 -10.81 14.11 -11.48
CA SER A 29 -10.31 14.41 -10.13
C SER A 29 -8.81 14.18 -9.97
N ILE A 30 -8.16 13.33 -10.80
CA ILE A 30 -6.68 13.24 -10.87
C ILE A 30 -6.10 14.38 -11.69
N CYS A 31 -6.66 14.64 -12.88
CA CYS A 31 -6.10 15.57 -13.85
C CYS A 31 -6.74 16.97 -13.80
N GLY A 32 -7.73 17.17 -12.93
CA GLY A 32 -8.45 18.42 -12.76
C GLY A 32 -9.72 18.53 -13.65
N PRO A 33 -10.63 19.46 -13.34
CA PRO A 33 -11.93 19.60 -14.00
C PRO A 33 -11.82 19.98 -15.49
N GLU A 34 -10.64 20.41 -15.96
CA GLU A 34 -10.37 20.74 -17.36
C GLU A 34 -9.91 19.53 -18.21
N THR A 35 -9.97 18.32 -17.66
CA THR A 35 -9.59 17.12 -18.38
C THR A 35 -10.52 16.89 -19.57
N ASN A 36 -10.00 17.06 -20.78
CA ASN A 36 -10.73 16.78 -22.01
C ASN A 36 -11.23 15.32 -22.01
N GLN A 37 -12.48 15.08 -22.41
CA GLN A 37 -13.07 13.74 -22.50
C GLN A 37 -12.20 12.75 -23.30
N THR A 38 -11.52 13.21 -24.34
CA THR A 38 -10.56 12.40 -25.13
C THR A 38 -9.36 11.97 -24.29
N LEU A 39 -8.85 12.85 -23.42
CA LEU A 39 -7.74 12.55 -22.52
C LEU A 39 -8.19 11.57 -21.42
N ALA A 40 -9.37 11.78 -20.84
CA ALA A 40 -9.95 10.87 -19.85
C ALA A 40 -10.09 9.43 -20.39
N GLN A 41 -10.63 9.29 -21.60
CA GLN A 41 -10.75 7.99 -22.28
C GLN A 41 -9.39 7.33 -22.56
N ARG A 42 -8.38 8.11 -22.95
CA ARG A 42 -7.02 7.59 -23.19
C ARG A 42 -6.38 7.10 -21.89
N ILE A 43 -6.53 7.85 -20.80
CA ILE A 43 -6.02 7.45 -19.49
C ILE A 43 -6.68 6.15 -19.02
N GLN A 44 -8.00 6.07 -19.13
CA GLN A 44 -8.74 4.85 -18.78
C GLN A 44 -8.29 3.65 -19.65
N SER A 45 -8.15 3.83 -20.97
CA SER A 45 -7.66 2.77 -21.85
C SER A 45 -6.22 2.33 -21.51
N SER A 46 -5.35 3.26 -21.14
CA SER A 46 -3.98 2.96 -20.70
C SER A 46 -3.96 2.19 -19.38
N GLN A 47 -4.81 2.56 -18.40
CA GLN A 47 -4.95 1.84 -17.13
C GLN A 47 -5.38 0.39 -17.35
N TRP A 48 -6.36 0.18 -18.23
CA TRP A 48 -6.85 -1.17 -18.57
C TRP A 48 -5.75 -2.02 -19.20
N LYS A 49 -5.06 -1.50 -20.22
CA LYS A 49 -3.95 -2.20 -20.88
C LYS A 49 -2.79 -2.52 -19.93
N ALA A 50 -2.47 -1.59 -19.02
CA ALA A 50 -1.41 -1.81 -18.04
C ALA A 50 -1.80 -2.89 -17.01
N SER A 51 -3.08 -2.93 -16.61
CA SER A 51 -3.58 -3.96 -15.69
C SER A 51 -3.59 -5.33 -16.36
N ASP A 52 -4.05 -5.42 -17.60
CA ASP A 52 -4.06 -6.64 -18.42
C ASP A 52 -2.63 -7.17 -18.62
N TRP A 53 -1.70 -6.31 -19.03
CA TRP A 53 -0.28 -6.67 -19.14
C TRP A 53 0.28 -7.20 -17.82
N LEU A 54 -0.05 -6.57 -16.69
CA LEU A 54 0.43 -6.99 -15.39
C LEU A 54 -0.09 -8.39 -15.03
N LEU A 55 -1.37 -8.68 -15.29
CA LEU A 55 -1.95 -10.01 -15.11
C LEU A 55 -1.29 -11.05 -16.01
N ASP A 56 -0.97 -10.70 -17.26
CA ASP A 56 -0.27 -11.59 -18.19
C ASP A 56 1.16 -11.95 -17.75
N GLN A 57 1.78 -11.17 -16.85
CA GLN A 57 3.10 -11.50 -16.31
C GLN A 57 3.06 -12.41 -15.08
N GLN A 58 1.87 -12.87 -14.68
CA GLN A 58 1.71 -13.76 -13.54
C GLN A 58 2.36 -15.12 -13.80
N THR A 59 3.04 -15.67 -12.78
CA THR A 59 3.69 -16.97 -12.83
C THR A 59 2.72 -18.11 -12.53
N GLU A 60 3.15 -19.37 -12.73
CA GLU A 60 2.29 -20.56 -12.52
C GLU A 60 1.81 -20.74 -11.07
N ASP A 61 2.52 -20.15 -10.10
CA ASP A 61 2.16 -20.12 -8.69
C ASP A 61 1.23 -18.95 -8.31
N TRP A 62 0.71 -18.23 -9.31
CA TRP A 62 -0.17 -17.06 -9.15
C TRP A 62 0.52 -15.86 -8.47
N GLY A 63 1.85 -15.84 -8.50
CA GLY A 63 2.68 -14.73 -8.03
C GLY A 63 3.30 -13.92 -9.17
N TRP A 64 4.28 -13.09 -8.78
CA TRP A 64 5.16 -12.41 -9.72
C TRP A 64 6.61 -12.58 -9.25
N ASP A 65 7.51 -12.92 -10.17
CA ASP A 65 8.94 -13.11 -9.84
C ASP A 65 9.73 -11.79 -9.94
N PHE A 66 9.42 -10.96 -10.94
CA PHE A 66 10.15 -9.70 -11.19
C PHE A 66 9.67 -8.53 -10.32
N LEU A 67 8.48 -8.65 -9.73
CA LEU A 67 7.98 -7.77 -8.68
C LEU A 67 7.43 -8.63 -7.56
N SER A 68 7.37 -8.13 -6.32
CA SER A 68 6.68 -8.89 -5.27
C SER A 68 5.19 -9.00 -5.57
N THR A 69 4.57 -10.14 -5.24
CA THR A 69 3.11 -10.34 -5.40
C THR A 69 2.31 -9.25 -4.68
N GLY A 70 2.80 -8.78 -3.52
CA GLY A 70 2.20 -7.65 -2.82
C GLY A 70 2.19 -6.34 -3.61
N SER A 71 3.26 -6.06 -4.36
CA SER A 71 3.31 -4.89 -5.25
C SER A 71 2.32 -5.01 -6.41
N ALA A 72 2.11 -6.22 -6.94
CA ALA A 72 1.17 -6.47 -8.02
C ALA A 72 -0.26 -6.20 -7.56
N ILE A 73 -0.64 -6.81 -6.43
CA ILE A 73 -1.94 -6.66 -5.77
C ILE A 73 -2.22 -5.19 -5.45
N LEU A 74 -1.24 -4.49 -4.86
CA LEU A 74 -1.39 -3.07 -4.54
C LEU A 74 -1.60 -2.23 -5.80
N SER A 75 -0.83 -2.50 -6.87
CA SER A 75 -0.94 -1.77 -8.14
C SER A 75 -2.29 -2.01 -8.82
N LEU A 76 -2.74 -3.26 -8.89
CA LEU A 76 -4.06 -3.63 -9.42
C LEU A 76 -5.17 -2.96 -8.61
N GLN A 77 -5.05 -2.95 -7.28
CA GLN A 77 -6.04 -2.30 -6.42
C GLN A 77 -6.16 -0.80 -6.64
N LEU A 78 -5.03 -0.13 -6.90
CA LEU A 78 -5.02 1.31 -7.14
C LEU A 78 -5.46 1.66 -8.57
N ALA A 79 -5.16 0.80 -9.54
CA ALA A 79 -5.45 1.06 -10.96
C ALA A 79 -6.86 0.63 -11.38
N ASN A 80 -7.38 -0.45 -10.81
CA ASN A 80 -8.65 -1.05 -11.19
C ASN A 80 -9.33 -1.70 -9.98
N GLU A 81 -10.10 -0.95 -9.19
CA GLU A 81 -10.80 -1.47 -8.00
C GLU A 81 -11.66 -2.73 -8.26
N THR A 82 -12.10 -2.94 -9.51
CA THR A 82 -12.92 -4.09 -9.91
C THR A 82 -12.12 -5.37 -10.15
N TRP A 83 -10.78 -5.33 -10.15
CA TRP A 83 -9.95 -6.54 -10.13
C TRP A 83 -10.28 -7.43 -8.92
N LYS A 84 -10.86 -6.82 -7.86
CA LYS A 84 -11.38 -7.49 -6.68
C LYS A 84 -12.83 -7.95 -6.78
N ASN A 85 -13.62 -7.51 -7.75
CA ASN A 85 -14.93 -8.14 -7.95
C ASN A 85 -14.75 -9.59 -8.43
N ASP A 86 -13.54 -9.88 -8.94
CA ASP A 86 -13.00 -11.22 -9.11
C ASP A 86 -12.41 -11.80 -7.82
N LEU A 87 -12.61 -11.27 -6.60
CA LEU A 87 -12.19 -11.93 -5.35
C LEU A 87 -12.91 -13.26 -5.12
N GLU A 88 -14.07 -13.45 -5.76
CA GLU A 88 -14.73 -14.74 -5.87
C GLU A 88 -14.11 -15.63 -6.96
N SER A 89 -13.36 -15.05 -7.91
CA SER A 89 -12.59 -15.81 -8.89
C SER A 89 -11.49 -16.61 -8.19
N MET A 90 -11.21 -17.77 -8.77
CA MET A 90 -10.21 -18.67 -8.24
C MET A 90 -8.81 -18.05 -8.37
N GLU A 91 -8.60 -17.27 -9.42
CA GLU A 91 -7.35 -16.61 -9.79
C GLU A 91 -6.95 -15.55 -8.75
N ALA A 92 -7.89 -14.67 -8.35
CA ALA A 92 -7.62 -13.67 -7.33
C ALA A 92 -7.39 -14.31 -5.95
N GLN A 93 -8.13 -15.37 -5.63
CA GLN A 93 -7.91 -16.12 -4.38
C GLN A 93 -6.53 -16.76 -4.34
N LEU A 94 -6.08 -17.40 -5.43
CA LEU A 94 -4.76 -18.01 -5.51
C LEU A 94 -3.65 -16.96 -5.38
N THR A 95 -3.82 -15.82 -6.04
CA THR A 95 -2.91 -14.66 -5.92
C THR A 95 -2.79 -14.17 -4.47
N ILE A 96 -3.92 -14.05 -3.77
CA ILE A 96 -3.94 -13.64 -2.37
C ILE A 96 -3.33 -14.71 -1.45
N LYS A 97 -3.55 -15.99 -1.75
CA LYS A 97 -2.89 -17.09 -1.02
C LYS A 97 -1.37 -17.05 -1.22
N GLN A 98 -0.92 -16.74 -2.42
CA GLN A 98 0.50 -16.58 -2.73
C GLN A 98 1.11 -15.42 -1.93
N LEU A 99 0.45 -14.25 -1.87
CA LEU A 99 0.85 -13.15 -0.99
C LEU A 99 0.97 -13.63 0.48
N ASN A 100 -0.02 -14.36 0.98
CA ASN A 100 0.00 -14.83 2.36
C ASN A 100 1.17 -15.78 2.63
N ILE A 101 1.50 -16.67 1.68
CA ILE A 101 2.65 -17.57 1.77
C ILE A 101 3.95 -16.77 1.78
N GLU A 102 4.11 -15.79 0.90
CA GLU A 102 5.29 -14.93 0.86
C GLU A 102 5.51 -14.19 2.18
N VAL A 103 4.46 -13.54 2.72
CA VAL A 103 4.53 -12.83 3.99
C VAL A 103 4.85 -13.79 5.14
N LEU A 104 4.17 -14.95 5.21
CA LEU A 104 4.42 -15.94 6.25
C LEU A 104 5.82 -16.54 6.17
N ARG A 105 6.35 -16.76 4.96
CA ARG A 105 7.72 -17.25 4.76
C ARG A 105 8.72 -16.27 5.37
N GLU A 106 8.57 -14.99 5.09
CA GLU A 106 9.44 -13.94 5.64
C GLU A 106 9.36 -13.88 7.17
N ILE A 107 8.16 -14.03 7.73
CA ILE A 107 7.94 -14.07 9.18
C ILE A 107 8.45 -15.38 9.81
N SER A 108 8.48 -16.50 9.09
CA SER A 108 8.85 -17.81 9.65
C SER A 108 10.37 -17.99 9.81
N HIS A 109 11.18 -17.28 9.03
CA HIS A 109 12.64 -17.31 9.17
C HIS A 109 13.07 -16.77 10.55
N ARG A 110 14.13 -17.35 11.15
CA ARG A 110 14.50 -17.28 12.59
C ARG A 110 14.76 -15.86 13.18
N HIS A 111 14.63 -14.81 12.38
CA HIS A 111 14.75 -13.39 12.78
C HIS A 111 13.60 -12.47 12.26
N SER A 112 12.50 -13.11 11.84
CA SER A 112 11.16 -12.67 11.39
C SER A 112 10.86 -11.19 11.18
N PHE A 113 10.84 -10.41 12.25
CA PHE A 113 10.44 -8.99 12.20
C PHE A 113 11.55 -8.04 12.57
N LYS A 114 12.71 -8.52 13.01
CA LYS A 114 13.84 -7.69 13.46
C LYS A 114 14.87 -7.43 12.34
N GLU A 115 14.89 -8.27 11.32
CA GLU A 115 15.77 -8.08 10.16
C GLU A 115 15.06 -7.48 8.94
N MET A 116 13.73 -7.59 8.86
CA MET A 116 12.96 -7.03 7.75
C MET A 116 13.12 -5.50 7.65
N SER A 117 13.33 -4.94 6.46
CA SER A 117 13.45 -3.48 6.33
C SER A 117 12.12 -2.77 6.64
N VAL A 118 12.20 -1.51 7.09
CA VAL A 118 11.02 -0.67 7.38
C VAL A 118 10.09 -0.55 6.16
N GLY A 119 10.67 -0.40 4.96
CA GLY A 119 9.91 -0.35 3.71
C GLY A 119 9.22 -1.67 3.36
N LYS A 120 9.87 -2.81 3.59
CA LYS A 120 9.27 -4.13 3.31
C LYS A 120 8.08 -4.40 4.24
N LEU A 121 8.17 -4.01 5.51
CA LEU A 121 7.03 -4.06 6.44
C LEU A 121 5.89 -3.12 6.00
N GLY A 122 6.20 -1.90 5.57
CA GLY A 122 5.23 -0.96 5.04
C GLY A 122 4.52 -1.51 3.80
N TYR A 123 5.28 -2.09 2.87
CA TYR A 123 4.74 -2.75 1.68
C TYR A 123 3.81 -3.92 2.04
N TYR A 124 4.20 -4.82 2.95
CA TYR A 124 3.32 -5.91 3.35
C TYR A 124 2.06 -5.43 4.06
N ALA A 125 2.16 -4.41 4.91
CA ALA A 125 0.97 -3.81 5.52
C ALA A 125 -0.02 -3.28 4.47
N MET A 126 0.46 -2.54 3.47
CA MET A 126 -0.38 -2.05 2.39
C MET A 126 -0.89 -3.15 1.47
N ALA A 127 -0.08 -4.16 1.13
CA ALA A 127 -0.51 -5.27 0.29
C ALA A 127 -1.59 -6.12 0.98
N LEU A 128 -1.46 -6.33 2.29
CA LEU A 128 -2.49 -7.00 3.09
C LEU A 128 -3.77 -6.16 3.15
N HIS A 129 -3.66 -4.85 3.37
CA HIS A 129 -4.83 -3.98 3.31
C HIS A 129 -5.48 -3.98 1.91
N ALA A 130 -4.65 -3.92 0.86
CA ALA A 130 -5.06 -4.01 -0.52
C ALA A 130 -5.64 -5.38 -0.89
N SER A 131 -5.45 -6.42 -0.09
CA SER A 131 -6.11 -7.74 -0.24
C SER A 131 -7.16 -8.00 0.84
N CYS A 132 -7.63 -6.96 1.54
CA CYS A 132 -8.60 -7.04 2.64
C CYS A 132 -8.21 -7.93 3.83
N HIS A 133 -6.91 -8.11 4.07
CA HIS A 133 -6.39 -8.79 5.24
C HIS A 133 -6.08 -7.78 6.35
N ASN A 134 -6.36 -8.18 7.59
CA ASN A 134 -6.04 -7.37 8.76
C ASN A 134 -4.55 -7.51 9.12
N ALA A 135 -3.72 -6.54 8.76
CA ALA A 135 -2.29 -6.53 9.07
C ALA A 135 -1.99 -6.48 10.59
N SER A 136 -2.91 -5.99 11.42
CA SER A 136 -2.76 -5.98 12.88
C SER A 136 -3.01 -7.35 13.53
N ASN A 137 -3.64 -8.28 12.80
CA ASN A 137 -3.87 -9.66 13.24
C ASN A 137 -3.76 -10.63 12.06
N PHE A 138 -2.61 -10.61 11.38
CA PHE A 138 -2.32 -11.46 10.24
C PHE A 138 -1.79 -12.81 10.74
N HIS A 139 -2.62 -13.85 10.71
CA HIS A 139 -2.27 -15.19 11.21
C HIS A 139 -1.67 -15.20 12.64
N GLY A 140 -2.16 -14.32 13.53
CA GLY A 140 -1.64 -14.17 14.90
C GLY A 140 -0.41 -13.26 15.02
N HIS A 141 0.07 -12.70 13.92
CA HIS A 141 1.14 -11.70 13.90
C HIS A 141 0.57 -10.28 13.76
N ASN A 142 1.13 -9.34 14.52
CA ASN A 142 0.77 -7.93 14.43
C ASN A 142 1.85 -7.17 13.65
N ILE A 143 1.70 -7.12 12.32
CA ILE A 143 2.65 -6.48 11.42
C ILE A 143 2.71 -4.97 11.71
N MET A 144 1.57 -4.34 12.01
CA MET A 144 1.49 -2.91 12.31
C MET A 144 2.32 -2.52 13.54
N LYS A 145 2.29 -3.34 14.59
CA LYS A 145 3.11 -3.14 15.79
C LYS A 145 4.61 -3.19 15.47
N HIS A 146 5.02 -4.12 14.61
CA HIS A 146 6.42 -4.22 14.18
C HIS A 146 6.82 -3.05 13.27
N LEU A 147 5.94 -2.62 12.37
CA LEU A 147 6.14 -1.45 11.53
C LEU A 147 6.36 -0.19 12.38
N HIS A 148 5.51 0.04 13.38
CA HIS A 148 5.66 1.17 14.30
C HIS A 148 7.02 1.16 15.01
N HIS A 149 7.42 0.01 15.57
CA HIS A 149 8.74 -0.12 16.22
C HIS A 149 9.89 0.22 15.26
N ARG A 150 9.79 -0.19 13.99
CA ARG A 150 10.84 0.12 12.99
C ARG A 150 10.86 1.57 12.54
N VAL A 151 9.72 2.24 12.59
CA VAL A 151 9.66 3.69 12.37
C VAL A 151 10.33 4.41 13.53
N ASP A 152 10.08 4.00 14.77
CA ASP A 152 10.72 4.58 15.96
C ASP A 152 12.24 4.31 15.99
N ASP A 153 12.65 3.10 15.61
CA ASP A 153 14.05 2.66 15.58
C ASP A 153 14.82 3.13 14.33
N PHE A 154 14.22 3.94 13.46
CA PHE A 154 14.85 4.35 12.21
C PHE A 154 16.08 5.23 12.48
N ASP A 155 17.26 4.59 12.48
CA ASP A 155 18.54 5.22 12.84
C ASP A 155 18.83 6.42 11.93
N THR A 156 19.15 7.54 12.59
CA THR A 156 19.37 8.79 11.88
C THR A 156 20.70 8.87 11.12
N ASN A 157 21.58 7.87 11.26
CA ASN A 157 22.98 7.97 10.86
C ASN A 157 23.30 7.36 9.47
N GLN A 158 23.49 8.27 8.51
CA GLN A 158 24.40 8.24 7.34
C GLN A 158 24.18 7.28 6.14
N THR A 159 23.20 6.38 6.10
CA THR A 159 22.82 5.66 4.84
C THR A 159 21.30 5.56 4.66
N LYS A 160 20.60 6.69 4.81
CA LYS A 160 19.14 6.71 4.78
C LYS A 160 18.58 6.72 3.37
N ASN A 161 17.78 5.70 3.08
CA ASN A 161 16.79 5.79 2.02
C ASN A 161 15.47 6.28 2.63
N TYR A 162 15.10 7.54 2.36
CA TYR A 162 13.85 8.12 2.86
C TYR A 162 12.61 7.58 2.13
N PHE A 163 12.77 6.98 0.95
CA PHE A 163 11.66 6.35 0.22
C PHE A 163 10.96 5.22 1.01
N PRO A 164 11.65 4.14 1.45
CA PRO A 164 11.03 3.08 2.25
C PRO A 164 10.53 3.57 3.60
N TYR A 165 11.11 4.66 4.13
CA TYR A 165 10.64 5.27 5.38
C TYR A 165 9.32 6.02 5.19
N SER A 166 9.22 6.89 4.18
CA SER A 166 7.96 7.57 3.80
C SER A 166 6.87 6.56 3.47
N LEU A 167 7.23 5.46 2.81
CA LEU A 167 6.31 4.38 2.51
C LEU A 167 5.75 3.69 3.77
N ALA A 168 6.58 3.50 4.79
CA ALA A 168 6.15 2.97 6.07
C ALA A 168 5.18 3.93 6.79
N LEU A 169 5.44 5.24 6.74
CA LEU A 169 4.51 6.24 7.30
C LEU A 169 3.19 6.25 6.54
N LEU A 170 3.23 6.12 5.21
CA LEU A 170 2.02 5.99 4.38
C LEU A 170 1.22 4.74 4.77
N ALA A 171 1.88 3.61 5.03
CA ALA A 171 1.23 2.38 5.47
C ALA A 171 0.58 2.53 6.85
N LEU A 172 1.26 3.17 7.81
CA LEU A 172 0.67 3.49 9.12
C LEU A 172 -0.57 4.38 8.96
N CYS A 173 -0.43 5.50 8.23
CA CYS A 173 -1.51 6.46 8.03
C CYS A 173 -2.73 5.84 7.33
N SER A 174 -2.51 5.14 6.20
CA SER A 174 -3.59 4.52 5.42
C SER A 174 -4.31 3.39 6.16
N SER A 175 -3.66 2.77 7.15
CA SER A 175 -4.28 1.75 8.02
C SER A 175 -5.08 2.33 9.20
N GLY A 176 -5.09 3.65 9.39
CA GLY A 176 -5.67 4.30 10.56
C GLY A 176 -4.84 4.12 11.84
N SER A 177 -3.58 3.70 11.73
CA SER A 177 -2.64 3.61 12.86
C SER A 177 -2.08 4.99 13.18
N GLU A 178 -1.69 5.20 14.44
CA GLU A 178 -0.99 6.42 14.85
C GLU A 178 0.37 6.51 14.15
N VAL A 179 0.69 7.69 13.63
CA VAL A 179 1.99 8.01 13.06
C VAL A 179 2.74 8.88 14.06
N PRO A 180 3.92 8.47 14.54
CA PRO A 180 4.70 9.28 15.48
C PRO A 180 5.00 10.68 14.93
N HIS A 181 4.74 11.73 15.70
CA HIS A 181 5.04 13.10 15.28
C HIS A 181 6.54 13.31 14.99
N SER A 182 7.42 12.64 15.74
CA SER A 182 8.87 12.63 15.50
C SER A 182 9.23 12.06 14.13
N ALA A 183 8.47 11.09 13.64
CA ALA A 183 8.70 10.49 12.34
C ALA A 183 8.37 11.45 11.19
N ILE A 184 7.30 12.25 11.35
CA ILE A 184 6.93 13.32 10.43
C ILE A 184 7.99 14.43 10.46
N ALA A 185 8.38 14.89 11.65
CA ALA A 185 9.42 15.90 11.82
C ALA A 185 10.75 15.48 11.18
N THR A 186 11.09 14.18 11.23
CA THR A 186 12.27 13.62 10.56
C THR A 186 12.22 13.80 9.04
N LEU A 187 11.04 13.65 8.42
CA LEU A 187 10.88 13.88 6.98
C LEU A 187 10.90 15.38 6.65
N GLU A 188 10.27 16.21 7.48
CA GLU A 188 10.24 17.68 7.29
C GLU A 188 11.64 18.30 7.41
N GLU A 189 12.48 17.82 8.35
CA GLU A 189 13.83 18.34 8.56
C GLU A 189 14.75 18.14 7.35
N VAL A 190 14.54 17.05 6.62
CA VAL A 190 15.43 16.64 5.51
C VAL A 190 14.86 17.04 4.15
N GLN A 191 13.60 17.45 4.09
CA GLN A 191 12.97 17.92 2.86
C GLN A 191 13.51 19.30 2.51
N GLY A 192 14.03 19.45 1.29
CA GLY A 192 14.45 20.74 0.77
C GLY A 192 13.28 21.69 0.56
N ASP A 193 13.58 22.97 0.40
CA ASP A 193 12.57 24.01 0.13
C ASP A 193 11.75 23.75 -1.16
N ASP A 194 12.29 22.94 -2.07
CA ASP A 194 11.65 22.49 -3.30
C ASP A 194 10.79 21.22 -3.12
N GLY A 195 10.69 20.70 -1.90
CA GLY A 195 9.99 19.46 -1.57
C GLY A 195 10.80 18.19 -1.84
N CYS A 196 12.05 18.29 -2.32
CA CYS A 196 12.87 17.14 -2.64
C CYS A 196 13.57 16.57 -1.39
N PHE A 197 13.74 15.26 -1.36
CA PHE A 197 14.62 14.61 -0.38
C PHE A 197 16.06 14.55 -0.92
N PRO A 198 17.08 14.64 -0.06
CA PRO A 198 18.45 14.33 -0.45
C PRO A 198 18.46 12.92 -1.05
N PHE A 199 19.11 12.79 -2.21
CA PHE A 199 19.23 11.58 -3.05
C PHE A 199 18.12 11.29 -4.08
N GLY A 200 17.18 12.21 -4.32
CA GLY A 200 16.39 12.24 -5.57
C GLY A 200 15.27 11.20 -5.69
N VAL A 201 14.44 11.39 -6.73
CA VAL A 201 13.23 10.62 -7.03
C VAL A 201 13.54 9.14 -7.28
N GLY A 202 13.16 8.27 -6.35
CA GLY A 202 13.11 6.82 -6.52
C GLY A 202 14.47 6.16 -6.71
N LEU A 203 15.26 6.04 -5.64
CA LEU A 203 16.47 5.23 -5.66
C LEU A 203 16.15 3.73 -5.72
N PHE A 204 15.86 3.25 -6.94
CA PHE A 204 16.11 1.88 -7.36
C PHE A 204 17.63 1.69 -7.50
N HIS A 205 18.32 1.47 -6.38
CA HIS A 205 19.62 0.83 -6.45
C HIS A 205 19.39 -0.68 -6.55
N HIS A 206 19.55 -1.20 -7.78
CA HIS A 206 19.81 -2.62 -8.04
C HIS A 206 21.13 -3.05 -7.41
#